data_AF-A0AAW2UUG4-F1
#
_entry.id   AF-A0AAW2UUG4-F1
#
_cell.length_a   1.000
_cell.length_b   1.000
_cell.length_c   1.000
_cell.angle_alpha   90.00
_cell.angle_beta   90.00
_cell.angle_gamma   90.00
#
_symmetry.space_group_name_H-M   'P 1'
#
loop_
_entity.id
_entity.type
_entity.pdbx_description
1 polymer ?
#
loop_
_entity_poly.entity_id
_entity_poly.type
_entity_poly.pdbx_seq_one_letter_code
_entity_poly.pdbx_strand_id
1 'polypeptide(L)'
;MSKNPLTLIMDTNKFNGANNTDWLRNPKIVLDLKNQGYILDKPLPTILPEGSSPEERLTFEKWLEDNRKVRSIILPLMTNEIQKQYDRLEDVPSKCSA
;
A
#
# COMPACT_ATOMS: atom_id res chain seq x y z
N MET A 1 -3.62 -8.46 28.80
CA MET A 1 -3.84 -8.99 27.44
C MET A 1 -2.54 -8.90 26.66
N SER A 2 -2.04 -10.02 26.11
CA SER A 2 -0.88 -10.00 25.24
C SER A 2 -1.24 -9.30 23.93
N LYS A 3 -0.53 -8.22 23.59
CA LYS A 3 -0.71 -7.57 22.28
C LYS A 3 -0.27 -8.51 21.17
N ASN A 4 -1.02 -8.57 20.08
CA ASN A 4 -0.62 -9.34 18.90
C ASN A 4 0.71 -8.75 18.37
N PRO A 5 1.74 -9.56 18.06
CA PRO A 5 3.01 -9.06 17.51
C PRO A 5 2.84 -8.11 16.33
N LEU A 6 1.85 -8.33 15.46
CA LEU A 6 1.52 -7.45 14.34
C LEU A 6 1.03 -6.07 14.80
N THR A 7 0.15 -6.03 15.82
CA THR A 7 -0.31 -4.75 16.38
C THR A 7 0.82 -3.95 17.01
N LEU A 8 1.79 -4.64 17.62
CA LEU A 8 2.97 -3.99 18.18
C LEU A 8 3.87 -3.41 17.08
N ILE A 9 4.11 -4.17 16.00
CA ILE A 9 4.86 -3.69 14.83
C ILE A 9 4.15 -2.49 14.20
N MET A 10 2.81 -2.53 14.13
CA MET A 10 2.02 -1.46 13.54
C MET A 10 2.06 -0.15 14.35
N ASP A 11 2.12 -0.26 15.67
CA ASP A 11 2.17 0.90 16.55
C ASP A 11 3.58 1.46 16.75
N THR A 12 4.61 0.70 16.38
CA THR A 12 6.01 1.11 16.51
C THR A 12 6.48 1.87 15.27
N ASN A 13 7.26 2.94 15.45
CA ASN A 13 7.90 3.71 14.38
C ASN A 13 6.95 4.17 13.26
N LYS A 14 5.74 4.63 13.60
CA LYS A 14 4.79 5.14 12.60
C LYS A 14 5.42 6.20 11.70
N PHE A 15 5.04 6.19 10.42
CA PHE A 15 5.56 7.14 9.44
C PHE A 15 5.15 8.56 9.82
N ASN A 16 6.13 9.45 9.94
CA ASN A 16 5.93 10.85 10.29
C ASN A 16 6.43 11.82 9.22
N GLY A 17 6.83 11.31 8.05
CA GLY A 17 7.35 12.12 6.94
C GLY A 17 8.87 12.29 6.97
N ALA A 18 9.51 12.13 8.12
CA ALA A 18 10.96 12.30 8.29
C ALA A 18 11.71 10.98 8.52
N ASN A 19 11.02 9.92 8.97
CA ASN A 19 11.63 8.66 9.40
C ASN A 19 11.59 7.52 8.35
N ASN A 20 11.82 7.83 7.07
CA ASN A 20 11.69 6.86 5.96
C ASN A 20 12.42 5.53 6.19
N THR A 21 13.71 5.58 6.55
CA THR A 21 14.54 4.37 6.72
C THR A 21 14.07 3.50 7.88
N ASP A 22 13.78 4.11 9.03
CA ASP A 22 13.37 3.40 10.24
C ASP A 22 11.94 2.86 10.13
N TRP A 23 11.08 3.62 9.45
CA TRP A 23 9.70 3.21 9.20
C TRP A 23 9.62 2.03 8.24
N LEU A 24 10.33 2.07 7.10
CA LEU A 24 10.19 1.11 5.99
C LEU A 24 10.40 -0.36 6.40
N ARG A 25 11.15 -0.60 7.48
CA ARG A 25 11.36 -1.93 8.04
C ARG A 25 10.06 -2.62 8.47
N ASN A 26 9.12 -1.88 9.06
CA ASN A 26 7.88 -2.44 9.59
C ASN A 26 6.89 -2.87 8.48
N PRO A 27 6.59 -2.03 7.46
CA PRO A 27 5.83 -2.45 6.29
C PRO A 27 6.44 -3.67 5.61
N LYS A 28 7.77 -3.71 5.40
CA LYS A 28 8.43 -4.84 4.75
C LYS A 28 8.17 -6.16 5.48
N ILE A 29 8.36 -6.21 6.80
CA ILE A 29 8.09 -7.42 7.60
C ILE A 29 6.63 -7.88 7.46
N VAL A 30 5.67 -6.95 7.55
CA VAL A 30 4.23 -7.30 7.47
C VAL A 30 3.85 -7.77 6.06
N LEU A 31 4.44 -7.18 5.02
CA LEU A 31 4.18 -7.55 3.63
C LEU A 31 4.85 -8.87 3.24
N ASP A 32 6.05 -9.16 3.74
CA ASP A 32 6.73 -10.43 3.54
C ASP A 32 5.93 -11.58 4.17
N LEU A 33 5.39 -11.38 5.37
CA LEU A 33 4.46 -12.32 6.02
C LEU A 33 3.21 -12.62 5.18
N LYS A 34 2.84 -11.70 4.28
CA LYS A 34 1.67 -11.81 3.40
C LYS A 34 2.03 -12.16 1.96
N ASN A 35 3.32 -12.37 1.65
CA ASN A 35 3.83 -12.58 0.30
C ASN A 35 3.49 -11.43 -0.68
N GLN A 36 3.49 -10.19 -0.18
CA GLN A 36 3.16 -8.97 -0.92
C GLN A 36 4.30 -7.95 -0.98
N GLY A 37 5.49 -8.29 -0.45
CA GLY A 37 6.66 -7.40 -0.44
C GLY A 37 7.03 -6.87 -1.83
N TYR A 38 6.82 -7.68 -2.87
CA TYR A 38 7.10 -7.31 -4.27
C TYR A 38 6.35 -6.06 -4.76
N ILE A 39 5.24 -5.69 -4.11
CA ILE A 39 4.48 -4.47 -4.44
C ILE A 39 5.28 -3.21 -4.11
N LEU A 40 6.17 -3.26 -3.10
CA LEU A 40 7.03 -2.12 -2.78
C LEU A 40 8.14 -1.91 -3.82
N ASP A 41 8.61 -2.99 -4.44
CA ASP A 41 9.75 -2.95 -5.36
C ASP A 41 9.33 -2.69 -6.81
N LYS A 42 8.09 -3.04 -7.17
CA LYS A 42 7.58 -2.91 -8.53
C LYS A 42 6.76 -1.63 -8.68
N PRO A 43 7.12 -0.73 -9.62
CA PRO A 43 6.29 0.41 -9.92
C PRO A 43 4.92 -0.04 -10.43
N LEU A 44 3.91 0.80 -10.19
CA LEU A 44 2.56 0.62 -10.70
C LEU A 44 2.61 0.36 -12.21
N PRO A 45 2.07 -0.76 -12.74
CA PRO A 45 2.02 -0.97 -14.17
C PRO A 45 1.21 0.19 -14.76
N THR A 46 1.87 1.01 -15.59
CA THR A 46 1.21 2.10 -16.31
C THR A 46 0.20 1.44 -17.23
N ILE A 47 -1.09 1.58 -16.91
CA ILE A 47 -2.30 1.25 -17.67
C ILE A 47 -2.10 0.18 -18.76
N LEU A 48 -2.77 -0.97 -18.58
CA LEU A 48 -2.75 -2.07 -19.54
C LEU A 48 -3.11 -1.58 -20.97
N PRO A 49 -2.23 -1.76 -21.99
CA PRO A 49 -2.48 -1.30 -23.35
C PRO A 49 -3.72 -1.96 -23.98
N GLU A 50 -4.35 -1.25 -24.91
CA GLU A 50 -5.42 -1.81 -25.73
C GLU A 50 -4.88 -2.98 -26.56
N GLY A 51 -5.55 -4.13 -26.51
CA GLY A 51 -5.10 -5.37 -27.16
C GLY A 51 -4.24 -6.31 -26.30
N SER A 52 -4.01 -5.99 -25.02
CA SER A 52 -3.33 -6.91 -24.10
C SER A 52 -4.05 -8.26 -24.00
N SER A 53 -3.27 -9.32 -23.88
CA SER A 53 -3.71 -10.70 -23.75
C SER A 53 -4.56 -10.93 -22.48
N PRO A 54 -5.40 -11.98 -22.45
CA PRO A 54 -6.11 -12.37 -21.23
C PRO A 54 -5.17 -12.59 -20.04
N GLU A 55 -3.99 -13.16 -20.25
CA GLU A 55 -3.00 -13.44 -19.20
C GLU A 55 -2.39 -12.16 -18.61
N GLU A 56 -2.12 -11.17 -19.46
CA GLU A 56 -1.65 -9.84 -19.02
C GLU A 56 -2.73 -9.12 -18.21
N ARG A 57 -4.00 -9.19 -18.65
CA ARG A 57 -5.14 -8.63 -17.92
C ARG A 57 -5.28 -9.24 -16.53
N LEU A 58 -5.25 -10.57 -16.43
CA LEU A 58 -5.32 -11.28 -15.16
C LEU A 58 -4.17 -10.93 -14.21
N THR A 59 -2.96 -10.81 -14.76
CA THR A 59 -1.77 -10.41 -13.98
C THR A 59 -1.91 -8.99 -13.42
N PHE A 60 -2.44 -8.07 -14.23
CA PHE A 60 -2.67 -6.68 -13.83
C PHE A 60 -3.79 -6.55 -12.79
N GLU A 61 -4.92 -7.24 -12.98
CA GLU A 61 -6.01 -7.28 -12.00
C GLU A 61 -5.54 -7.82 -10.66
N LYS A 62 -4.75 -8.90 -10.67
CA LYS A 62 -4.12 -9.43 -9.46
C LYS A 62 -3.20 -8.40 -8.81
N TRP A 63 -2.38 -7.72 -9.61
CA TRP A 63 -1.49 -6.68 -9.10
C TRP A 63 -2.28 -5.53 -8.45
N LEU A 64 -3.37 -5.06 -9.07
CA LEU A 64 -4.24 -4.02 -8.52
C LEU A 64 -4.85 -4.44 -7.18
N GLU A 65 -5.30 -5.69 -7.08
CA GLU A 65 -5.87 -6.23 -5.86
C GLU A 65 -4.82 -6.33 -4.75
N ASP A 66 -3.63 -6.83 -5.06
CA ASP A 66 -2.54 -6.91 -4.08
C ASP A 66 -2.06 -5.51 -3.67
N ASN A 67 -2.00 -4.55 -4.59
CA ASN A 67 -1.73 -3.15 -4.28
C ASN A 67 -2.78 -2.53 -3.34
N ARG A 68 -4.08 -2.81 -3.53
CA ARG A 68 -5.13 -2.36 -2.60
C ARG A 68 -4.89 -2.90 -1.19
N LYS A 69 -4.58 -4.19 -1.05
CA LYS A 69 -4.27 -4.81 0.24
C LYS A 69 -3.03 -4.19 0.89
N VAL A 70 -1.98 -3.93 0.11
CA VAL A 70 -0.77 -3.27 0.61
C VAL A 70 -1.08 -1.87 1.13
N ARG A 71 -1.89 -1.08 0.41
CA ARG A 71 -2.34 0.25 0.89
C ARG A 71 -3.09 0.14 2.23
N SER A 72 -3.99 -0.83 2.38
CA SER A 72 -4.70 -1.09 3.65
C SER A 72 -3.77 -1.51 4.80
N ILE A 73 -2.62 -2.12 4.53
CA ILE A 73 -1.62 -2.50 5.52
C ILE A 73 -0.74 -1.32 5.91
N ILE A 74 -0.36 -0.49 4.94
CA ILE A 74 0.57 0.63 5.12
C ILE A 74 -0.11 1.81 5.81
N LEU A 75 -1.38 2.11 5.50
CA LEU A 75 -2.06 3.28 6.05
C LEU A 75 -2.06 3.31 7.60
N PRO A 76 -2.37 2.22 8.33
CA PRO A 76 -2.26 2.17 9.79
C PRO A 76 -0.83 2.39 10.34
N LEU A 77 0.20 2.13 9.53
CA LEU A 77 1.62 2.34 9.86
C LEU A 77 2.03 3.81 9.75
N MET A 78 1.14 4.69 9.31
CA MET A 78 1.36 6.12 9.25
C MET A 78 0.81 6.82 10.48
N THR A 79 1.35 8.00 10.81
CA THR A 79 0.74 8.87 11.81
C THR A 79 -0.63 9.36 11.34
N ASN A 80 -1.52 9.66 12.29
CA ASN A 80 -2.87 10.16 11.98
C ASN A 80 -2.85 11.43 11.10
N GLU A 81 -1.81 12.27 11.22
CA GLU A 81 -1.64 13.47 10.40
C GLU A 81 -1.47 13.10 8.92
N ILE A 82 -0.62 12.12 8.62
CA ILE A 82 -0.37 11.65 7.26
C ILE A 82 -1.57 10.87 6.72
N GLN A 83 -2.24 10.06 7.55
CA GLN A 83 -3.48 9.38 7.14
C GLN A 83 -4.54 10.39 6.67
N LYS A 84 -4.75 11.47 7.43
CA LYS A 84 -5.68 12.54 7.03
C LYS A 84 -5.27 13.21 5.72
N GLN A 85 -3.98 13.36 5.45
CA GLN A 85 -3.50 13.90 4.16
C GLN A 85 -3.87 12.98 3.01
N TYR A 86 -3.73 11.67 3.23
CA TYR A 86 -4.05 10.64 2.26
C TYR A 86 -5.56 10.57 1.98
N ASP A 87 -6.42 10.61 3.00
CA ASP A 87 -7.88 10.59 2.84
C ASP A 87 -8.36 11.78 1.99
N ARG A 88 -7.77 12.97 2.18
CA ARG A 88 -8.07 14.16 1.37
C ARG A 88 -7.68 14.03 -0.10
N LEU A 89 -6.69 13.21 -0.42
CA LEU A 89 -6.28 12.95 -1.80
C LEU A 89 -7.23 11.98 -2.50
N GLU A 90 -7.78 11.00 -1.78
CA GLU A 90 -8.79 10.08 -2.32
C GLU A 90 -10.19 10.70 -2.39
N ASP A 91 -10.49 11.70 -1.57
CA ASP A 91 -11.72 12.51 -1.63
C ASP A 91 -11.79 13.51 -2.79
N VAL A 92 -10.71 13.68 -3.57
CA VAL A 92 -10.79 14.43 -4.83
C VAL A 92 -11.61 13.57 -5.80
N PRO A 93 -12.82 14.01 -6.23
CA PRO A 93 -13.58 13.25 -7.21
C PRO A 93 -12.69 13.08 -8.42
N SER A 94 -12.46 11.83 -8.84
CA SER A 94 -11.87 11.54 -10.13
C SER A 94 -12.70 12.31 -11.16
N LYS A 95 -12.16 13.43 -11.64
CA LYS A 95 -12.70 14.14 -12.79
C LYS A 95 -12.42 13.27 -14.00
N CYS A 96 -13.15 12.17 -14.12
CA CYS A 96 -13.56 11.68 -15.42
C CYS A 96 -14.62 12.65 -15.92
N SER A 97 -14.17 13.76 -16.51
CA SER A 97 -15.00 14.49 -17.46
C SER A 97 -15.17 13.57 -18.67
N ALA A 98 -16.39 13.02 -18.79
CA ALA A 98 -16.93 12.52 -20.04
C ALA A 98 -17.07 13.66 -21.06
#